data_AF-A0A923UBP5-F1
#
_entry.id   AF-A0A923UBP5-F1
#
_cell.length_a   1.000
_cell.length_b   1.000
_cell.length_c   1.000
_cell.angle_alpha   90.00
_cell.angle_beta   90.00
_cell.angle_gamma   90.00
#
_symmetry.space_group_name_H-M   'P 1'
#
loop_
_entity.id
_entity.type
_entity.pdbx_description
1 polymer ?
#
loop_
_entity_poly.entity_id
_entity_poly.type
_entity_poly.pdbx_seq_one_letter_code
_entity_poly.pdbx_strand_id
1 'polypeptide(L)'
;MWALSAQARPAAARYARVEVDPAPTALPEPTGVTSVITPAVSISARIDPSWLDTISSRTGIPRTALAAYAGAASVLTEQSPGCHLGWNTLAAIGHIESDDGRHGGAVVSDNGYSSVPIIGPKLDGGAFAGIHDSDGGVWDGDTVWDHAVGPFQFIPQTWRTWGADGNGDGQADPNQMDDAALTAARYLCHAGDLST
;
A
#
# COMPACT_ATOMS: atom_id res chain seq x y z
N MET A 1 34.62 3.73 -18.03
CA MET A 1 35.59 3.89 -16.93
C MET A 1 35.22 5.15 -16.17
N TRP A 2 34.44 5.02 -15.10
CA TRP A 2 34.10 6.11 -14.18
C TRP A 2 34.29 5.57 -12.77
N ALA A 3 35.30 6.10 -12.09
CA ALA A 3 35.65 5.80 -10.71
C ALA A 3 34.81 6.68 -9.79
N LEU A 4 34.24 6.09 -8.73
CA LEU A 4 33.67 6.84 -7.62
C LEU A 4 34.59 6.70 -6.41
N SER A 5 35.01 7.86 -5.92
CA SER A 5 35.84 8.06 -4.73
C SER A 5 35.26 7.35 -3.51
N ALA A 6 36.15 6.76 -2.71
CA ALA A 6 35.81 6.22 -1.39
C ALA A 6 35.55 7.39 -0.41
N GLN A 7 34.29 7.61 -0.06
CA GLN A 7 33.94 8.41 1.12
C GLN A 7 34.06 7.55 2.39
N ALA A 8 34.64 8.14 3.44
CA ALA A 8 34.78 7.52 4.76
C ALA A 8 33.40 7.23 5.40
N ARG A 9 33.27 6.05 6.02
CA ARG A 9 32.05 5.64 6.75
C ARG A 9 31.85 6.53 7.98
N PRO A 10 30.64 7.06 8.25
CA PRO A 10 30.39 7.70 9.53
C PRO A 10 30.41 6.66 10.65
N ALA A 11 30.88 7.07 11.82
CA ALA A 11 30.91 6.23 13.02
C ALA A 11 29.50 5.79 13.41
N ALA A 12 29.33 4.52 13.79
CA ALA A 12 28.06 3.96 14.22
C ALA A 12 27.53 4.72 15.46
N ALA A 13 26.36 5.33 15.32
CA ALA A 13 25.64 5.91 16.45
C ALA A 13 25.23 4.77 17.40
N ARG A 14 25.57 4.92 18.68
CA ARG A 14 25.12 4.02 19.75
C ARG A 14 23.66 4.35 20.06
N TYR A 15 22.73 3.48 19.64
CA TYR A 15 21.35 3.57 20.09
C TYR A 15 21.26 3.13 21.56
N ALA A 16 20.75 4.01 22.42
CA ALA A 16 20.42 3.65 23.79
C ALA A 16 19.22 2.68 23.80
N ARG A 17 19.30 1.65 24.63
CA ARG A 17 18.19 0.70 24.87
C ARG A 17 17.06 1.46 25.58
N VAL A 18 15.90 1.58 24.94
CA VAL A 18 14.67 2.01 25.60
C VAL A 18 14.11 0.79 26.35
N GLU A 19 13.95 0.91 27.66
CA GLU A 19 13.21 -0.08 28.45
C GLU A 19 11.72 0.06 28.11
N VAL A 20 11.08 -1.07 27.80
CA VAL A 20 9.65 -1.14 27.48
C VAL A 20 8.88 -1.25 28.79
N ASP A 21 8.05 -0.26 29.08
CA ASP A 21 7.09 -0.30 30.20
C ASP A 21 6.11 -1.47 30.02
N PRO A 22 5.65 -2.12 31.11
CA PRO A 22 4.72 -3.24 31.00
C PRO A 22 3.36 -2.78 30.45
N ALA A 23 2.75 -3.66 29.66
CA ALA A 23 1.50 -3.43 28.92
C ALA A 23 0.36 -2.85 29.78
N PRO A 24 -0.46 -1.94 29.23
CA PRO A 24 -1.62 -1.42 29.93
C PRO A 24 -2.70 -2.50 30.10
N THR A 25 -3.33 -2.50 31.28
CA THR A 25 -4.46 -3.35 31.66
C THR A 25 -5.59 -3.31 30.63
N ALA A 26 -6.12 -4.48 30.24
CA ALA A 26 -7.21 -4.61 29.28
C ALA A 26 -8.47 -3.85 29.72
N LEU A 27 -9.05 -3.10 28.78
CA LEU A 27 -10.36 -2.46 28.93
C LEU A 27 -11.47 -3.52 28.84
N PRO A 28 -12.63 -3.33 29.54
CA PRO A 28 -13.75 -4.24 29.43
C PRO A 28 -14.34 -4.24 28.00
N GLU A 29 -14.75 -5.41 27.52
CA GLU A 29 -15.34 -5.58 26.19
C GLU A 29 -16.67 -4.80 26.07
N PRO A 30 -16.92 -4.10 24.94
CA PRO A 30 -18.19 -3.44 24.72
C PRO A 30 -19.26 -4.50 24.41
N THR A 31 -20.17 -4.72 25.37
CA THR A 31 -21.39 -5.51 25.14
C THR A 31 -22.34 -4.77 24.19
N GLY A 32 -22.56 -5.35 23.01
CA GLY A 32 -23.80 -5.18 22.24
C GLY A 32 -24.02 -3.83 21.58
N VAL A 33 -23.25 -3.53 20.53
CA VAL A 33 -23.71 -2.66 19.44
C VAL A 33 -24.08 -3.56 18.26
N THR A 34 -25.38 -3.64 17.95
CA THR A 34 -25.84 -4.20 16.68
C THR A 34 -25.36 -3.26 15.57
N SER A 35 -24.20 -3.55 15.01
CA SER A 35 -23.68 -2.81 13.86
C SER A 35 -24.60 -3.08 12.68
N VAL A 36 -25.35 -2.06 12.26
CA VAL A 36 -26.01 -2.09 10.96
C VAL A 36 -24.90 -2.22 9.93
N ILE A 37 -24.81 -3.37 9.27
CA ILE A 37 -23.83 -3.61 8.20
C ILE A 37 -24.30 -2.80 6.99
N THR A 38 -23.98 -1.51 6.96
CA THR A 38 -23.98 -0.77 5.71
C THR A 38 -22.89 -1.39 4.85
N PRO A 39 -23.16 -1.82 3.60
CA PRO A 39 -22.09 -2.28 2.73
C PRO A 39 -21.05 -1.17 2.63
N ALA A 40 -19.79 -1.48 2.88
CA ALA A 40 -18.71 -0.56 2.59
C ALA A 40 -18.74 -0.32 1.07
N VAL A 41 -18.86 0.95 0.68
CA VAL A 41 -18.83 1.33 -0.74
C VAL A 41 -17.37 1.50 -1.15
N SER A 42 -16.98 0.87 -2.27
CA SER A 42 -15.66 1.04 -2.88
C SER A 42 -15.23 2.50 -2.89
N ILE A 43 -13.98 2.75 -2.52
CA ILE A 43 -13.39 4.09 -2.53
C ILE A 43 -13.39 4.72 -3.93
N SER A 44 -13.25 3.88 -4.96
CA SER A 44 -13.26 4.31 -6.37
C SER A 44 -14.63 4.81 -6.82
N ALA A 45 -15.72 4.29 -6.25
CA ALA A 45 -17.09 4.72 -6.56
C ALA A 45 -17.40 6.16 -6.10
N ARG A 46 -16.53 6.77 -5.29
CA ARG A 46 -16.67 8.15 -4.79
C ARG A 46 -16.21 9.19 -5.81
N ILE A 47 -15.51 8.77 -6.86
CA ILE A 47 -14.83 9.68 -7.78
C ILE A 47 -15.69 9.94 -9.02
N ASP A 48 -15.77 11.22 -9.41
CA ASP A 48 -16.54 11.64 -10.57
C ASP A 48 -16.02 10.97 -11.86
N PRO A 49 -16.88 10.26 -12.62
CA PRO A 49 -16.47 9.55 -13.82
C PRO A 49 -15.86 10.45 -14.91
N SER A 50 -16.37 11.69 -15.07
CA SER A 50 -15.90 12.60 -16.11
C SER A 50 -14.52 13.18 -15.78
N TRP A 51 -14.24 13.38 -14.48
CA TRP A 51 -12.91 13.71 -13.99
C TRP A 51 -11.93 12.57 -14.26
N LEU A 52 -12.33 11.31 -13.97
CA LEU A 52 -11.49 10.14 -14.24
C LEU A 52 -11.12 10.04 -15.72
N ASP A 53 -12.08 10.16 -16.62
CA ASP A 53 -11.84 10.06 -18.06
C ASP A 53 -10.86 11.15 -18.53
N THR A 54 -11.06 12.38 -18.05
CA THR A 54 -10.22 13.52 -18.39
C THR A 54 -8.79 13.34 -17.89
N ILE A 55 -8.61 12.96 -16.63
CA ILE A 55 -7.28 12.87 -16.01
C ILE A 55 -6.54 11.61 -16.46
N SER A 56 -7.23 10.48 -16.60
CA SER A 56 -6.64 9.25 -17.16
C SER A 56 -6.13 9.51 -18.58
N SER A 57 -6.92 10.15 -19.44
CA SER A 57 -6.48 10.49 -20.81
C SER A 57 -5.26 11.42 -20.83
N ARG A 58 -5.16 12.38 -19.90
CA ARG A 58 -4.05 13.35 -19.85
C ARG A 58 -2.76 12.79 -19.26
N THR A 59 -2.86 11.83 -18.36
CA THR A 59 -1.72 11.29 -17.61
C THR A 59 -1.23 9.96 -18.17
N GLY A 60 -2.09 9.21 -18.85
CA GLY A 60 -1.83 7.83 -19.27
C GLY A 60 -2.03 6.80 -18.17
N ILE A 61 -2.38 7.22 -16.94
CA ILE A 61 -2.66 6.31 -15.82
C ILE A 61 -3.94 5.53 -16.13
N PRO A 62 -3.98 4.19 -15.96
CA PRO A 62 -5.20 3.41 -16.11
C PRO A 62 -6.33 3.98 -15.28
N ARG A 63 -7.52 4.09 -15.88
CA ARG A 63 -8.70 4.67 -15.24
C ARG A 63 -9.01 4.03 -13.88
N THR A 64 -8.89 2.71 -13.79
CA THR A 64 -9.10 1.94 -12.54
C THR A 64 -8.08 2.30 -11.47
N ALA A 65 -6.79 2.35 -11.81
CA ALA A 65 -5.73 2.72 -10.86
C ALA A 65 -5.90 4.18 -10.38
N LEU A 66 -6.23 5.10 -11.30
CA LEU A 66 -6.50 6.50 -10.96
C LEU A 66 -7.69 6.65 -10.00
N ALA A 67 -8.76 5.87 -10.19
CA ALA A 67 -9.91 5.86 -9.30
C ALA A 67 -9.51 5.41 -7.88
N ALA A 68 -8.68 4.37 -7.77
CA ALA A 68 -8.17 3.90 -6.49
C ALA A 68 -7.32 4.96 -5.78
N TYR A 69 -6.41 5.62 -6.50
CA TYR A 69 -5.55 6.67 -5.94
C TYR A 69 -6.35 7.88 -5.47
N ALA A 70 -7.29 8.36 -6.28
CA ALA A 70 -8.14 9.49 -5.93
C ALA A 70 -9.11 9.15 -4.78
N GLY A 71 -9.68 7.94 -4.80
CA GLY A 71 -10.54 7.41 -3.75
C GLY A 71 -9.82 7.35 -2.40
N ALA A 72 -8.60 6.80 -2.39
CA ALA A 72 -7.81 6.66 -1.18
C ALA A 72 -7.42 8.03 -0.60
N ALA A 73 -6.95 8.97 -1.44
CA ALA A 73 -6.64 10.32 -0.99
C ALA A 73 -7.88 11.05 -0.43
N SER A 74 -9.05 10.86 -1.05
CA SER A 74 -10.32 11.42 -0.56
C SER A 74 -10.67 10.88 0.83
N VAL A 75 -10.57 9.55 1.04
CA VAL A 75 -10.79 8.92 2.35
C VAL A 75 -9.86 9.49 3.41
N LEU A 76 -8.57 9.63 3.10
CA LEU A 76 -7.58 10.12 4.07
C LEU A 76 -7.70 11.63 4.33
N THR A 77 -8.28 12.40 3.41
CA THR A 77 -8.64 13.80 3.67
C THR A 77 -9.69 13.90 4.78
N GLU A 78 -10.64 12.96 4.83
CA GLU A 78 -11.68 12.89 5.87
C GLU A 78 -11.15 12.30 7.18
N GLN A 79 -10.38 11.20 7.10
CA GLN A 79 -9.93 10.45 8.27
C GLN A 79 -8.66 11.00 8.92
N SER A 80 -7.82 11.72 8.17
CA SER A 80 -6.52 12.21 8.61
C SER A 80 -6.18 13.54 7.93
N PRO A 81 -6.95 14.61 8.16
CA PRO A 81 -6.81 15.88 7.43
C PRO A 81 -5.42 16.52 7.57
N GLY A 82 -4.70 16.28 8.67
CA GLY A 82 -3.33 16.78 8.87
C GLY A 82 -2.24 16.03 8.09
N CYS A 83 -2.59 14.95 7.37
CA CYS A 83 -1.66 14.21 6.53
C CYS A 83 -1.39 14.92 5.20
N HIS A 84 -2.36 15.66 4.66
CA HIS A 84 -2.26 16.37 3.37
C HIS A 84 -1.85 15.49 2.18
N LEU A 85 -2.20 14.20 2.18
CA LEU A 85 -1.91 13.28 1.08
C LEU A 85 -2.71 13.62 -0.18
N GLY A 86 -2.00 13.88 -1.29
CA GLY A 86 -2.59 14.01 -2.62
C GLY A 86 -2.59 12.69 -3.41
N TRP A 87 -3.58 12.51 -4.30
CA TRP A 87 -3.67 11.33 -5.18
C TRP A 87 -2.43 11.18 -6.09
N ASN A 88 -1.80 12.29 -6.44
CA ASN A 88 -0.58 12.35 -7.24
C ASN A 88 0.62 11.69 -6.55
N THR A 89 0.68 11.72 -5.22
CA THR A 89 1.71 11.00 -4.46
C THR A 89 1.51 9.49 -4.58
N LEU A 90 0.27 9.01 -4.43
CA LEU A 90 -0.07 7.60 -4.61
C LEU A 90 0.19 7.14 -6.05
N ALA A 91 -0.17 7.96 -7.04
CA ALA A 91 0.10 7.69 -8.45
C ALA A 91 1.61 7.59 -8.73
N ALA A 92 2.42 8.49 -8.17
CA ALA A 92 3.87 8.43 -8.34
C ALA A 92 4.47 7.13 -7.78
N ILE A 93 4.00 6.69 -6.60
CA ILE A 93 4.45 5.44 -5.99
C ILE A 93 3.97 4.25 -6.83
N GLY A 94 2.67 4.16 -7.13
CA GLY A 94 2.12 3.06 -7.93
C GLY A 94 2.77 2.93 -9.31
N HIS A 95 3.12 4.05 -9.93
CA HIS A 95 3.88 4.07 -11.19
C HIS A 95 5.29 3.48 -11.04
N ILE A 96 6.03 3.89 -10.01
CA ILE A 96 7.39 3.39 -9.76
C ILE A 96 7.37 1.89 -9.41
N GLU A 97 6.43 1.48 -8.58
CA GLU A 97 6.36 0.10 -8.08
C GLU A 97 5.87 -0.89 -9.13
N SER A 98 4.94 -0.48 -9.99
CA SER A 98 4.28 -1.44 -10.89
C SER A 98 3.78 -0.88 -12.22
N ASP A 99 4.21 0.31 -12.64
CA ASP A 99 3.66 1.01 -13.81
C ASP A 99 2.12 1.12 -13.72
N ASP A 100 1.63 1.52 -12.54
CA ASP A 100 0.20 1.64 -12.23
C ASP A 100 -0.57 0.31 -12.41
N GLY A 101 0.03 -0.80 -11.98
CA GLY A 101 -0.52 -2.15 -12.11
C GLY A 101 -0.30 -2.79 -13.49
N ARG A 102 0.50 -2.18 -14.38
CA ARG A 102 0.78 -2.69 -15.74
C ARG A 102 2.13 -3.39 -15.89
N HIS A 103 2.82 -3.64 -14.78
CA HIS A 103 4.11 -4.33 -14.77
C HIS A 103 4.09 -5.61 -15.61
N GLY A 104 5.17 -5.85 -16.36
CA GLY A 104 5.27 -7.01 -17.25
C GLY A 104 4.33 -6.97 -18.46
N GLY A 105 3.76 -5.81 -18.79
CA GLY A 105 2.77 -5.68 -19.87
C GLY A 105 1.35 -6.08 -19.47
N ALA A 106 1.09 -6.18 -18.16
CA ALA A 106 -0.24 -6.46 -17.64
C ALA A 106 -1.24 -5.34 -17.97
N VAL A 107 -2.53 -5.70 -17.97
CA VAL A 107 -3.64 -4.77 -18.09
C VAL A 107 -4.41 -4.79 -16.77
N VAL A 108 -4.75 -3.62 -16.24
CA VAL A 108 -5.62 -3.50 -15.07
C VAL A 108 -7.08 -3.59 -15.52
N SER A 109 -7.81 -4.59 -15.06
CA SER A 109 -9.24 -4.76 -15.37
C SER A 109 -10.12 -3.89 -14.49
N ASP A 110 -11.38 -3.72 -14.90
CA ASP A 110 -12.37 -2.88 -14.20
C ASP A 110 -12.67 -3.35 -12.77
N ASN A 111 -12.39 -4.61 -12.43
CA ASN A 111 -12.54 -5.16 -11.09
C ASN A 111 -11.35 -4.86 -10.15
N GLY A 112 -10.38 -4.06 -10.59
CA GLY A 112 -9.26 -3.62 -9.74
C GLY A 112 -8.05 -4.56 -9.72
N TYR A 113 -8.04 -5.63 -10.53
CA TYR A 113 -6.90 -6.56 -10.58
C TYR A 113 -6.07 -6.39 -11.85
N SER A 114 -4.77 -6.62 -11.73
CA SER A 114 -3.89 -6.78 -12.89
C SER A 114 -4.10 -8.15 -13.53
N SER A 115 -4.03 -8.22 -14.86
CA SER A 115 -4.20 -9.47 -15.63
C SER A 115 -3.15 -10.54 -15.33
N VAL A 116 -2.04 -10.14 -14.72
CA VAL A 116 -0.98 -11.01 -14.22
C VAL A 116 -0.67 -10.58 -12.78
N PRO A 117 -0.52 -11.52 -11.84
CA PRO A 117 -0.07 -11.19 -10.49
C PRO A 117 1.26 -10.44 -10.50
N ILE A 118 1.38 -9.41 -9.68
CA ILE A 118 2.59 -8.60 -9.57
C ILE A 118 3.35 -9.10 -8.35
N ILE A 119 4.33 -9.96 -8.59
CA ILE A 119 5.20 -10.51 -7.55
C ILE A 119 6.61 -9.99 -7.82
N GLY A 120 7.17 -9.32 -6.81
CA GLY A 120 8.51 -8.75 -6.83
C GLY A 120 9.60 -9.82 -6.77
N PRO A 121 10.87 -9.42 -6.76
CA PRO A 121 11.98 -10.35 -6.59
C PRO A 121 11.96 -10.99 -5.19
N LYS A 122 12.55 -12.18 -5.12
CA LYS A 122 12.76 -12.91 -3.88
C LYS A 122 13.66 -12.13 -2.92
N LEU A 123 13.25 -12.03 -1.66
CA LEU A 123 13.99 -11.33 -0.61
C LEU A 123 14.85 -12.31 0.20
N ASP A 124 15.91 -12.85 -0.41
CA ASP A 124 16.75 -13.92 0.16
C ASP A 124 18.08 -13.46 0.77
N GLY A 125 18.31 -12.15 0.86
CA GLY A 125 19.57 -11.59 1.35
C GLY A 125 20.71 -11.55 0.33
N GLY A 126 20.45 -11.93 -0.93
CA GLY A 126 21.38 -11.79 -2.04
C GLY A 126 21.46 -10.35 -2.56
N ALA A 127 20.73 -10.08 -3.65
CA ALA A 127 20.66 -8.72 -4.24
C ALA A 127 19.73 -7.77 -3.46
N PHE A 128 18.81 -8.34 -2.67
CA PHE A 128 17.82 -7.63 -1.87
C PHE A 128 17.97 -8.01 -0.39
N ALA A 129 17.25 -7.32 0.49
CA ALA A 129 17.20 -7.69 1.91
C ALA A 129 16.67 -9.12 2.08
N GLY A 130 17.10 -9.80 3.15
CA GLY A 130 16.58 -11.13 3.51
C GLY A 130 15.36 -11.01 4.40
N ILE A 131 14.19 -11.46 3.92
CA ILE A 131 12.93 -11.47 4.67
C ILE A 131 12.31 -12.87 4.55
N HIS A 132 12.31 -13.61 5.66
CA HIS A 132 11.68 -14.94 5.70
C HIS A 132 10.17 -14.83 5.54
N ASP A 133 9.58 -15.89 4.98
CA ASP A 133 8.13 -16.05 4.82
C ASP A 133 7.36 -15.67 6.09
N SER A 134 6.34 -14.83 5.93
CA SER A 134 5.53 -14.29 7.03
C SER A 134 4.04 -14.63 6.94
N ASP A 135 3.60 -15.29 5.87
CA ASP A 135 2.20 -15.60 5.61
C ASP A 135 1.93 -17.05 5.16
N GLY A 136 2.95 -17.89 5.00
CA GLY A 136 2.81 -19.26 4.53
C GLY A 136 2.73 -19.38 3.00
N GLY A 137 3.25 -18.38 2.27
CA GLY A 137 3.17 -18.27 0.81
C GLY A 137 1.77 -17.89 0.30
N VAL A 138 0.95 -17.23 1.13
CA VAL A 138 -0.44 -16.89 0.78
C VAL A 138 -0.49 -15.90 -0.39
N TRP A 139 0.35 -14.88 -0.37
CA TRP A 139 0.31 -13.83 -1.40
C TRP A 139 1.27 -14.03 -2.56
N ASP A 140 2.40 -14.70 -2.36
CA ASP A 140 3.45 -14.86 -3.37
C ASP A 140 3.78 -16.33 -3.74
N GLY A 141 3.25 -17.30 -3.00
CA GLY A 141 3.48 -18.73 -3.21
C GLY A 141 4.84 -19.26 -2.75
N ASP A 142 5.72 -18.45 -2.16
CA ASP A 142 7.00 -18.89 -1.59
C ASP A 142 6.85 -19.13 -0.08
N THR A 143 7.19 -20.34 0.37
CA THR A 143 7.04 -20.76 1.78
C THR A 143 8.34 -20.63 2.58
N VAL A 144 9.33 -19.93 2.04
CA VAL A 144 10.67 -19.78 2.65
C VAL A 144 11.07 -18.31 2.77
N TRP A 145 10.82 -17.52 1.72
CA TRP A 145 11.19 -16.10 1.65
C TRP A 145 10.02 -15.28 1.12
N ASP A 146 9.76 -14.14 1.75
CA ASP A 146 8.75 -13.21 1.27
C ASP A 146 9.19 -12.55 -0.06
N HIS A 147 8.20 -12.17 -0.85
CA HIS A 147 8.31 -11.26 -1.98
C HIS A 147 7.49 -10.00 -1.71
N ALA A 148 7.79 -8.92 -2.42
CA ALA A 148 6.87 -7.78 -2.49
C ALA A 148 5.68 -8.13 -3.41
N VAL A 149 4.46 -7.80 -3.01
CA VAL A 149 3.23 -8.20 -3.72
C VAL A 149 2.37 -7.01 -4.12
N GLY A 150 1.70 -7.14 -5.26
CA GLY A 150 0.70 -6.22 -5.76
C GLY A 150 1.25 -4.90 -6.32
N PRO A 151 0.36 -3.98 -6.72
CA PRO A 151 0.70 -2.71 -7.37
C PRO A 151 1.56 -1.75 -6.55
N PHE A 152 1.55 -1.87 -5.23
CA PHE A 152 2.35 -1.05 -4.31
C PHE A 152 3.51 -1.83 -3.69
N GLN A 153 3.78 -3.05 -4.16
CA GLN A 153 4.93 -3.86 -3.73
C GLN A 153 5.03 -3.99 -2.19
N PHE A 154 3.90 -4.28 -1.55
CA PHE A 154 3.88 -4.50 -0.10
C PHE A 154 4.55 -5.81 0.27
N ILE A 155 5.32 -5.81 1.37
CA ILE A 155 5.77 -7.06 1.98
C ILE A 155 4.60 -7.68 2.77
N PRO A 156 4.34 -9.00 2.68
CA PRO A 156 3.25 -9.67 3.40
C PRO A 156 3.17 -9.34 4.89
N GLN A 157 4.32 -9.24 5.58
CA GLN A 157 4.37 -8.83 6.99
C GLN A 157 3.80 -7.41 7.22
N THR A 158 4.10 -6.47 6.32
CA THR A 158 3.54 -5.11 6.36
C THR A 158 2.04 -5.14 6.07
N TRP A 159 1.63 -5.91 5.06
CA TRP A 159 0.22 -6.07 4.70
C TRP A 159 -0.63 -6.58 5.87
N ARG A 160 -0.12 -7.54 6.64
CA ARG A 160 -0.81 -8.07 7.84
C ARG A 160 -1.17 -7.00 8.86
N THR A 161 -0.42 -5.90 8.90
CA THR A 161 -0.61 -4.81 9.86
C THR A 161 -1.47 -3.69 9.28
N TRP A 162 -1.28 -3.37 7.99
CA TRP A 162 -1.81 -2.15 7.38
C TRP A 162 -2.95 -2.38 6.39
N GLY A 163 -3.12 -3.62 5.93
CA GLY A 163 -4.11 -4.02 4.93
C GLY A 163 -5.48 -3.43 5.20
N ALA A 164 -6.07 -2.86 4.16
CA ALA A 164 -7.35 -2.19 4.20
C ALA A 164 -8.24 -2.66 3.05
N ASP A 165 -9.49 -2.95 3.35
CA ASP A 165 -10.54 -3.25 2.37
C ASP A 165 -11.04 -1.92 1.78
N GLY A 166 -10.57 -1.62 0.58
CA GLY A 166 -10.86 -0.41 -0.18
C GLY A 166 -12.02 -0.60 -1.16
N ASN A 167 -12.26 -1.79 -1.69
CA ASN A 167 -13.42 -2.04 -2.56
C ASN A 167 -14.72 -2.36 -1.79
N GLY A 168 -14.62 -2.65 -0.50
CA GLY A 168 -15.73 -2.92 0.39
C GLY A 168 -16.29 -4.35 0.29
N ASP A 169 -15.50 -5.31 -0.20
CA ASP A 169 -15.95 -6.70 -0.38
C ASP A 169 -15.77 -7.59 0.86
N GLY A 170 -15.21 -7.03 1.94
CA GLY A 170 -14.96 -7.70 3.21
C GLY A 170 -13.58 -8.36 3.31
N GLN A 171 -12.73 -8.25 2.29
CA GLN A 171 -11.36 -8.77 2.26
C GLN A 171 -10.37 -7.67 1.91
N ALA A 172 -9.18 -7.72 2.50
CA ALA A 172 -8.07 -6.86 2.11
C ALA A 172 -7.07 -7.69 1.28
N ASP A 173 -7.11 -7.52 -0.04
CA ASP A 173 -6.23 -8.22 -0.98
C ASP A 173 -5.13 -7.28 -1.50
N PRO A 174 -3.82 -7.59 -1.28
CA PRO A 174 -2.73 -6.75 -1.74
C PRO A 174 -2.66 -6.60 -3.26
N ASN A 175 -3.30 -7.48 -4.03
CA ASN A 175 -3.32 -7.45 -5.48
C ASN A 175 -4.45 -6.58 -6.05
N GLN A 176 -5.38 -6.13 -5.21
CA GLN A 176 -6.53 -5.33 -5.63
C GLN A 176 -6.21 -3.83 -5.48
N MET A 177 -6.42 -3.04 -6.55
CA MET A 177 -6.01 -1.63 -6.61
C MET A 177 -6.57 -0.77 -5.47
N ASP A 178 -7.87 -0.87 -5.18
CA ASP A 178 -8.51 -0.04 -4.14
C ASP A 178 -7.92 -0.35 -2.76
N ASP A 179 -7.72 -1.63 -2.46
CA ASP A 179 -7.19 -2.10 -1.19
C ASP A 179 -5.73 -1.68 -1.01
N ALA A 180 -4.93 -1.89 -2.06
CA ALA A 180 -3.52 -1.54 -2.06
C ALA A 180 -3.31 -0.03 -1.97
N ALA A 181 -4.11 0.77 -2.70
CA ALA A 181 -4.05 2.23 -2.65
C ALA A 181 -4.48 2.77 -1.28
N LEU A 182 -5.56 2.24 -0.70
CA LEU A 182 -6.01 2.64 0.63
C LEU A 182 -4.98 2.26 1.70
N THR A 183 -4.39 1.08 1.59
CA THR A 183 -3.33 0.61 2.49
C THR A 183 -2.10 1.52 2.42
N ALA A 184 -1.63 1.86 1.20
CA ALA A 184 -0.55 2.81 0.99
C ALA A 184 -0.85 4.19 1.58
N ALA A 185 -2.06 4.70 1.37
CA ALA A 185 -2.48 5.98 1.92
C ALA A 185 -2.45 5.98 3.45
N ARG A 186 -2.98 4.94 4.10
CA ARG A 186 -2.93 4.79 5.57
C ARG A 186 -1.51 4.68 6.10
N TYR A 187 -0.67 3.89 5.42
CA TYR A 187 0.73 3.71 5.79
C TYR A 187 1.52 5.03 5.73
N LEU A 188 1.36 5.79 4.65
CA LEU A 188 2.01 7.09 4.47
C LEU A 188 1.51 8.11 5.49
N CYS A 189 0.20 8.19 5.71
CA CYS A 189 -0.37 9.13 6.69
C CYS A 189 -0.01 8.80 8.13
N HIS A 190 0.36 7.56 8.43
CA HIS A 190 0.94 7.22 9.72
C HIS A 190 2.34 7.84 9.93
N ALA A 191 3.11 8.04 8.87
CA ALA A 191 4.44 8.63 8.94
C ALA A 191 4.42 10.14 9.21
N GLY A 192 3.30 10.83 8.94
CA GLY A 192 3.09 12.23 9.30
C GLY A 192 2.44 13.08 8.21
N ASP A 193 2.71 14.38 8.28
CA ASP A 193 2.29 15.39 7.29
C ASP A 193 3.11 15.27 6.00
N LEU A 194 2.44 15.22 4.86
CA LEU A 194 3.00 15.07 3.51
C LEU A 194 2.87 16.34 2.65
N SER A 195 2.57 17.48 3.27
CA SER A 195 2.65 18.78 2.60
C SER A 195 4.07 19.06 2.09
N THR A 196 4.17 19.69 0.92
CA THR A 196 5.42 20.08 0.24
C THR A 196 5.63 21.59 0.25
#